data_AF-A0A353NNK6-F1
#
_entry.id   AF-A0A353NNK6-F1
#
_cell.length_a   1.000
_cell.length_b   1.000
_cell.length_c   1.000
_cell.angle_alpha   90.00
_cell.angle_beta   90.00
_cell.angle_gamma   90.00
#
_symmetry.space_group_name_H-M   'P 1'
#
loop_
_entity.id
_entity.type
_entity.pdbx_description
1 polymer ?
#
loop_
_entity_poly.entity_id
_entity_poly.type
_entity_poly.pdbx_seq_one_letter_code
_entity_poly.pdbx_strand_id
1 'polypeptide(L)'
;LFKLLNEVEQELPLTEEALQVAIMGCVVNGPGEAKDADLGIAGGKGCGILFKQGKLVKKVPEDKLLETLISEINQILEERKQ
;
A
#
# COMPACT_ATOMS: atom_id res chain seq x y z
N LEU A 1 -13.22 -2.03 -3.36
CA LEU A 1 -12.05 -1.68 -4.18
C LEU A 1 -12.07 -0.22 -4.60
N PHE A 2 -13.06 0.25 -5.37
CA PHE A 2 -13.15 1.66 -5.82
C PHE A 2 -13.12 2.71 -4.70
N LYS A 3 -13.77 2.43 -3.56
CA LYS A 3 -13.76 3.35 -2.41
C LYS A 3 -12.35 3.57 -1.84
N LEU A 4 -11.59 2.48 -1.70
CA LEU A 4 -10.22 2.52 -1.18
C LEU A 4 -9.29 3.25 -2.15
N LEU A 5 -9.43 3.02 -3.46
CA LEU A 5 -8.67 3.74 -4.48
C LEU A 5 -8.92 5.25 -4.41
N ASN A 6 -10.18 5.69 -4.36
CA ASN A 6 -10.49 7.11 -4.22
C ASN A 6 -9.92 7.70 -2.93
N GLU A 7 -10.05 7.01 -1.80
CA GLU A 7 -9.51 7.48 -0.52
C GLU A 7 -7.97 7.61 -0.58
N VAL A 8 -7.29 6.65 -1.21
CA VAL A 8 -5.84 6.71 -1.43
C VAL A 8 -5.47 7.87 -2.34
N GLU A 9 -6.18 8.11 -3.43
CA GLU A 9 -5.92 9.24 -4.34
C GLU A 9 -6.18 10.62 -3.70
N GLN A 10 -7.12 10.71 -2.75
CA GLN A 10 -7.42 11.97 -2.04
C GLN A 10 -6.38 12.27 -0.94
N GLU A 11 -5.91 11.24 -0.24
CA GLU A 11 -5.00 11.38 0.90
C GLU A 11 -3.53 11.38 0.49
N LEU A 12 -3.20 10.82 -0.69
CA LEU A 12 -1.83 10.85 -1.19
C LEU A 12 -1.41 12.26 -1.58
N PRO A 13 -0.31 12.79 -1.03
CA PRO A 13 0.22 14.06 -1.48
C PRO A 13 0.62 13.94 -2.96
N LEU A 14 0.36 14.99 -3.75
CA LEU A 14 0.93 15.15 -5.08
C LEU A 14 2.45 15.29 -4.93
N THR A 15 3.17 14.18 -5.04
CA THR A 15 4.63 14.12 -4.99
C THR A 15 5.19 14.01 -6.40
N GLU A 16 6.33 14.66 -6.65
CA GLU A 16 7.07 14.54 -7.91
C GLU A 16 7.77 13.18 -8.07
N GLU A 17 7.91 12.41 -6.99
CA GLU A 17 8.46 11.06 -7.02
C GLU A 17 7.41 10.05 -7.47
N ALA A 18 7.76 9.29 -8.52
CA ALA A 18 6.99 8.15 -8.97
C ALA A 18 7.20 6.98 -8.00
N LEU A 19 6.26 6.81 -7.06
CA LEU A 19 6.16 5.61 -6.22
C LEU A 19 5.12 4.66 -6.83
N GLN A 20 5.51 3.41 -7.07
CA GLN A 20 4.58 2.42 -7.61
C GLN A 20 3.85 1.72 -6.47
N VAL A 21 2.54 1.96 -6.35
CA VAL A 21 1.68 1.39 -5.31
C VAL A 21 0.70 0.37 -5.92
N ALA A 22 0.71 -0.86 -5.39
CA ALA A 22 -0.21 -1.93 -5.81
C ALA A 22 -1.37 -2.09 -4.82
N ILE A 23 -2.62 -2.00 -5.28
CA ILE A 23 -3.82 -2.21 -4.46
C ILE A 23 -4.57 -3.44 -4.95
N MET A 24 -4.66 -4.46 -4.10
CA MET A 24 -5.24 -5.76 -4.45
C MET A 24 -6.43 -6.08 -3.55
N GLY A 25 -7.49 -6.61 -4.14
CA GLY A 25 -8.71 -7.00 -3.42
C GLY A 25 -8.66 -8.35 -2.70
N CYS A 26 -7.57 -9.11 -2.86
CA CYS A 26 -7.41 -10.42 -2.22
C CYS A 26 -5.91 -10.79 -2.08
N VAL A 27 -5.54 -11.43 -0.97
CA VAL A 27 -4.16 -11.82 -0.62
C VAL A 27 -3.56 -12.89 -1.56
N VAL A 28 -4.40 -13.67 -2.25
CA VAL A 28 -4.00 -14.92 -2.93
C VAL A 28 -3.00 -14.68 -4.08
N ASN A 29 -3.06 -13.53 -4.76
CA ASN A 29 -2.10 -13.15 -5.82
C ASN A 29 -1.07 -12.09 -5.37
N GLY A 30 -1.17 -11.63 -4.11
CA GLY A 30 -0.41 -10.50 -3.55
C GLY A 30 1.12 -10.54 -3.73
N PRO A 31 1.80 -11.66 -3.42
CA PRO A 31 3.27 -11.67 -3.35
C PRO A 31 3.99 -11.58 -4.71
N GLY A 32 3.36 -12.06 -5.78
CA GLY A 32 3.95 -12.09 -7.13
C GLY A 32 3.87 -10.74 -7.82
N GLU A 33 2.72 -10.08 -7.74
CA GLU A 33 2.45 -8.78 -8.35
C GLU A 33 3.06 -7.62 -7.55
N ALA A 34 3.24 -7.77 -6.23
CA ALA A 34 3.87 -6.76 -5.39
C ALA A 34 5.40 -6.68 -5.51
N LYS A 35 6.06 -7.58 -6.27
CA LYS A 35 7.51 -7.52 -6.50
C LYS A 35 7.94 -6.32 -7.34
N ASP A 36 7.11 -5.94 -8.32
CA ASP A 36 7.36 -4.81 -9.20
C ASP A 36 6.88 -3.48 -8.59
N ALA A 37 6.11 -3.53 -7.50
CA ALA A 37 5.66 -2.37 -6.76
C ALA A 37 6.62 -2.04 -5.59
N ASP A 38 6.85 -0.76 -5.36
CA ASP A 38 7.58 -0.29 -4.17
C ASP A 38 6.81 -0.66 -2.90
N LEU A 39 5.49 -0.47 -2.96
CA LEU A 39 4.57 -0.73 -1.88
C LEU A 39 3.29 -1.38 -2.39
N GLY A 40 2.73 -2.32 -1.65
CA GLY A 40 1.48 -2.97 -2.01
C GLY A 40 0.62 -3.26 -0.79
N ILE A 41 -0.70 -3.22 -0.98
CA ILE A 41 -1.66 -3.70 -0.01
C ILE A 41 -2.59 -4.73 -0.62
N ALA A 42 -2.84 -5.82 0.12
CA ALA A 42 -3.87 -6.77 -0.21
C ALA A 42 -4.91 -6.81 0.91
N GLY A 43 -6.13 -6.38 0.59
CA GLY A 43 -7.28 -6.51 1.48
C GLY A 43 -7.90 -7.90 1.41
N GLY A 44 -8.53 -8.34 2.50
CA GLY A 44 -9.28 -9.60 2.58
C GLY A 44 -10.11 -9.64 3.87
N LYS A 45 -10.94 -10.67 4.03
CA LYS A 45 -11.90 -10.92 5.15
C LYS A 45 -11.54 -10.22 6.50
N GLY A 46 -11.83 -8.93 6.65
CA GLY A 46 -11.59 -8.13 7.87
C GLY A 46 -10.12 -7.82 8.20
N CYS A 47 -9.16 -8.16 7.35
CA CYS A 47 -7.75 -7.85 7.55
C CYS A 47 -7.01 -7.70 6.21
N GLY A 48 -6.03 -6.81 6.19
CA GLY A 48 -5.14 -6.66 5.04
C GLY A 48 -3.68 -6.87 5.38
N ILE A 49 -2.90 -7.06 4.33
CA ILE A 49 -1.46 -7.29 4.41
C ILE A 49 -0.77 -6.21 3.60
N LEU A 50 0.26 -5.61 4.18
CA LEU A 50 1.12 -4.65 3.52
C LEU A 50 2.42 -5.34 3.09
N PHE A 51 2.82 -5.06 1.86
CA PHE A 51 4.00 -5.57 1.20
C PHE A 51 4.89 -4.40 0.78
N LYS A 52 6.21 -4.55 0.91
CA LYS A 52 7.22 -3.60 0.42
C LYS A 52 8.18 -4.39 -0.46
N GLN A 53 8.29 -4.03 -1.74
CA GLN A 53 9.14 -4.73 -2.72
C GLN A 53 8.95 -6.25 -2.73
N GLY A 54 7.69 -6.69 -2.75
CA GLY A 54 7.31 -8.11 -2.73
C GLY A 54 7.52 -8.85 -1.40
N LYS A 55 7.96 -8.18 -0.33
CA LYS A 55 8.12 -8.75 1.00
C LYS A 55 6.96 -8.35 1.92
N LEU A 56 6.43 -9.31 2.67
CA LEU A 56 5.41 -9.03 3.69
C LEU A 56 6.03 -8.20 4.82
N VAL A 57 5.47 -7.03 5.09
CA VAL A 57 5.92 -6.13 6.15
C VAL A 57 5.09 -6.34 7.41
N LYS A 58 3.76 -6.20 7.29
CA LYS A 58 2.82 -6.28 8.42
C LYS A 58 1.43 -6.67 7.97
N LYS A 59 0.70 -7.33 8.87
CA LYS A 59 -0.74 -7.58 8.76
C LYS A 59 -1.47 -6.59 9.65
N VAL A 60 -2.47 -5.91 9.11
CA VAL A 60 -3.26 -4.91 9.83
C VAL A 60 -4.76 -5.16 9.64
N PRO A 61 -5.60 -4.69 10.57
CA PRO A 61 -7.05 -4.67 10.38
C PRO A 61 -7.43 -3.87 9.13
N GLU A 62 -8.53 -4.24 8.48
CA GLU A 62 -8.99 -3.58 7.25
C GLU A 62 -9.30 -2.08 7.47
N ASP A 63 -9.82 -1.73 8.65
CA ASP A 63 -10.07 -0.34 9.07
C ASP A 63 -8.80 0.51 9.20
N LYS A 64 -7.66 -0.13 9.48
CA LYS A 64 -6.35 0.55 9.60
C LYS A 64 -5.51 0.47 8.33
N LEU A 65 -5.98 -0.25 7.31
CA LEU A 65 -5.20 -0.53 6.10
C LEU A 65 -4.82 0.76 5.37
N LEU A 66 -5.78 1.67 5.22
CA LEU A 66 -5.60 2.95 4.55
C LEU A 66 -4.60 3.85 5.29
N GLU A 67 -4.82 4.07 6.59
CA GLU A 67 -3.93 4.86 7.44
C GLU A 67 -2.49 4.31 7.41
N THR A 68 -2.38 2.98 7.51
CA THR A 68 -1.08 2.30 7.47
C THR A 68 -0.39 2.48 6.11
N LEU A 69 -1.13 2.39 5.00
CA LEU A 69 -0.59 2.59 3.66
C LEU A 69 -0.04 4.02 3.51
N ILE A 70 -0.82 5.04 3.86
CA ILE A 70 -0.41 6.45 3.73
C ILE A 70 0.82 6.73 4.59
N SER A 71 0.84 6.24 5.84
CA SER A 71 2.00 6.40 6.72
C SER A 71 3.27 5.77 6.13
N GLU A 72 3.15 4.60 5.52
CA GLU A 72 4.30 3.91 4.92
C GLU A 72 4.79 4.63 3.64
N ILE A 73 3.87 5.17 2.84
CA ILE A 73 4.21 5.96 1.66
C ILE A 73 4.97 7.23 2.07
N ASN A 74 4.47 7.97 3.05
CA ASN A 74 5.16 9.16 3.58
C ASN A 74 6.56 8.81 4.08
N GLN A 75 6.69 7.71 4.83
CA GLN A 75 8.00 7.25 5.32
C GLN A 75 8.96 6.95 4.15
N ILE A 76 8.52 6.26 3.10
CA ILE A 76 9.36 5.96 1.93
C ILE A 76 9.79 7.25 1.21
N LEU A 77 8.87 8.22 1.06
CA LEU A 77 9.17 9.51 0.44
C LEU A 77 10.16 10.33 1.28
N GLU A 78 10.06 10.28 2.62
CA GLU A 78 11.04 10.91 3.51
C GLU A 78 12.41 10.22 3.42
N GLU A 79 12.45 8.89 3.36
CA GLU A 79 13.68 8.11 3.19
C GLU A 79 14.39 8.40 1.86
N ARG A 80 13.65 8.67 0.78
CA ARG A 80 14.21 8.96 -0.55
C ARG A 80 14.69 10.40 -0.74
N LYS A 81 14.21 11.34 0.09
CA LYS A 81 14.62 12.75 0.06
C LYS A 81 15.96 13.03 0.75
N GLN A 82 16.52 12.06 1.48
CA GLN A 82 17.85 12.14 2.11
C GLN A 82 18.95 11.66 1.17
#